data_AF-A0A1W1HQ44-F1
#
_entry.id   AF-A0A1W1HQ44-F1
#
_cell.length_a   1.000
_cell.length_b   1.000
_cell.length_c   1.000
_cell.angle_alpha   90.00
_cell.angle_beta   90.00
_cell.angle_gamma   90.00
#
_symmetry.space_group_name_H-M   'P 1'
#
loop_
_entity.id
_entity.type
_entity.pdbx_description
1 polymer ?
#
loop_
_entity_poly.entity_id
_entity_poly.type
_entity_poly.pdbx_seq_one_letter_code
_entity_poly.pdbx_strand_id
1 'polypeptide(L)'
;MPKKKTFEETRKTKREGKAATTQAGAFVKEEIEHMKTGKHPVKSRKQAVAIGLSKARKSGIKVPQRASNSRSTRSRRKSRSSAKT
;
A
#
# COMPACT_ATOMS: atom_id res chain seq x y z
N MET A 1 -9.48 -3.73 -3.73
CA MET A 1 -9.15 -3.83 -2.29
C MET A 1 -8.34 -5.12 -2.05
N PRO A 2 -7.59 -5.26 -0.94
CA PRO A 2 -6.81 -6.47 -0.64
C PRO A 2 -7.70 -7.70 -0.46
N LYS A 3 -7.20 -8.89 -0.80
CA LYS A 3 -7.91 -10.16 -0.59
C LYS A 3 -8.03 -10.51 0.89
N LYS A 4 -9.05 -11.32 1.24
CA LYS A 4 -9.24 -11.89 2.59
C LYS A 4 -7.98 -12.59 3.11
N LYS A 5 -7.35 -13.40 2.26
CA LYS A 5 -6.08 -14.10 2.54
C LYS A 5 -4.97 -13.17 3.04
N THR A 6 -4.88 -11.96 2.45
CA THR A 6 -3.88 -10.95 2.84
C THR A 6 -4.10 -10.49 4.28
N PHE A 7 -5.35 -10.30 4.69
CA PHE A 7 -5.70 -9.94 6.06
C PHE A 7 -5.44 -11.08 7.05
N GLU A 8 -5.70 -12.32 6.66
CA GLU A 8 -5.41 -13.50 7.50
C GLU A 8 -3.91 -13.65 7.77
N GLU A 9 -3.08 -13.54 6.73
CA GLU A 9 -1.62 -13.62 6.85
C GLU A 9 -1.07 -12.45 7.69
N THR A 10 -1.64 -11.25 7.51
CA THR A 10 -1.33 -10.09 8.36
C THR A 10 -1.73 -10.32 9.82
N ARG A 11 -2.90 -10.90 10.08
CA ARG A 11 -3.36 -11.22 11.44
C ARG A 11 -2.47 -12.27 12.10
N LYS A 12 -2.04 -13.28 11.34
CA LYS A 12 -1.11 -14.31 11.81
C LYS A 12 0.24 -13.69 12.21
N THR A 13 0.84 -12.90 11.33
CA THR A 13 2.12 -12.22 11.62
C THR A 13 2.00 -11.23 12.79
N LYS A 14 0.84 -10.58 12.96
CA LYS A 14 0.55 -9.75 14.14
C LYS A 14 0.46 -10.57 15.43
N ARG A 15 -0.22 -11.72 15.41
CA ARG A 15 -0.31 -12.65 16.56
C ARG A 15 1.06 -13.22 16.94
N GLU A 16 1.91 -13.46 15.96
CA GLU A 16 3.30 -13.90 16.16
C GLU A 16 4.23 -12.78 16.66
N GLY A 17 3.73 -11.56 16.89
CA GLY A 17 4.55 -10.44 17.38
C GLY A 17 5.56 -9.90 16.36
N LYS A 18 5.41 -10.24 15.06
CA LYS A 18 6.36 -9.83 14.03
C LYS A 18 6.30 -8.34 13.73
N ALA A 19 7.41 -7.80 13.24
CA ALA A 19 7.56 -6.39 12.89
C ALA A 19 6.51 -5.91 11.87
N ALA A 20 6.20 -4.60 11.91
CA ALA A 20 5.22 -3.98 11.01
C ALA A 20 5.58 -4.12 9.52
N THR A 21 6.86 -4.16 9.19
CA THR A 21 7.36 -4.40 7.82
C THR A 21 7.04 -5.82 7.36
N THR A 22 7.14 -6.81 8.24
CA THR A 22 6.77 -8.21 7.96
C THR A 22 5.27 -8.36 7.77
N GLN A 23 4.46 -7.71 8.62
CA GLN A 23 3.00 -7.67 8.47
C GLN A 23 2.60 -7.05 7.11
N ALA A 24 3.27 -5.98 6.70
CA ALA A 24 3.05 -5.34 5.41
C ALA A 24 3.50 -6.19 4.21
N GLY A 25 4.35 -7.20 4.44
CA GLY A 25 4.86 -8.11 3.42
C GLY A 25 3.73 -8.85 2.68
N ALA A 26 2.65 -9.21 3.38
CA ALA A 26 1.48 -9.84 2.77
C ALA A 26 0.86 -8.97 1.66
N PHE A 27 0.72 -7.67 1.91
CA PHE A 27 0.19 -6.72 0.93
C PHE A 27 1.13 -6.53 -0.26
N VAL A 28 2.44 -6.47 0.00
CA VAL A 28 3.44 -6.32 -1.07
C VAL A 28 3.48 -7.57 -1.96
N LYS A 29 3.40 -8.76 -1.36
CA LYS A 29 3.35 -10.03 -2.09
C LYS A 29 2.12 -10.11 -2.99
N GLU A 30 0.95 -9.73 -2.47
CA GLU A 30 -0.30 -9.68 -3.25
C GLU A 30 -0.17 -8.77 -4.48
N GLU A 31 0.37 -7.55 -4.34
CA GLU A 31 0.55 -6.65 -5.48
C GLU A 31 1.55 -7.17 -6.52
N ILE A 32 2.62 -7.83 -6.06
CA ILE A 32 3.60 -8.43 -6.96
C ILE A 32 2.97 -9.59 -7.75
N GLU A 33 2.13 -10.40 -7.11
CA GLU A 33 1.37 -11.45 -7.79
C GLU A 33 0.39 -10.87 -8.81
N HIS A 34 -0.30 -9.79 -8.48
CA HIS A 34 -1.23 -9.12 -9.40
C HIS A 34 -0.49 -8.51 -10.59
N MET A 35 0.69 -7.93 -10.37
CA MET A 35 1.57 -7.46 -11.44
C MET A 35 1.99 -8.61 -12.36
N LYS A 36 2.43 -9.75 -11.82
CA LYS A 36 2.84 -10.92 -12.62
C LYS A 36 1.70 -11.54 -13.42
N THR A 37 0.51 -11.55 -12.85
CA THR A 37 -0.70 -12.12 -13.48
C THR A 37 -1.43 -11.15 -14.40
N GLY A 38 -0.92 -9.92 -14.58
CA GLY A 38 -1.54 -8.90 -15.42
C GLY A 38 -2.85 -8.31 -14.86
N LYS A 39 -3.19 -8.57 -13.58
CA LYS A 39 -4.44 -8.10 -12.96
C LYS A 39 -4.46 -6.59 -12.67
N HIS A 40 -3.30 -5.95 -12.62
CA HIS A 40 -3.17 -4.51 -12.42
C HIS A 40 -2.20 -3.91 -13.44
N PRO A 41 -2.46 -2.70 -13.98
CA PRO A 41 -1.57 -2.00 -14.89
C PRO A 41 -0.40 -1.37 -14.12
N VAL A 42 0.42 -2.20 -13.47
CA VAL A 42 1.60 -1.76 -12.73
C VAL A 42 2.81 -1.87 -13.63
N LYS A 43 3.48 -0.75 -13.88
CA LYS A 43 4.60 -0.68 -14.84
C LYS A 43 5.92 -1.21 -14.27
N SER A 44 6.01 -1.38 -12.95
CA SER A 44 7.24 -1.85 -12.30
C SER A 44 7.02 -2.51 -10.95
N ARG A 45 7.97 -3.38 -10.55
CA ARG A 45 7.98 -4.02 -9.23
C ARG A 45 8.09 -2.99 -8.09
N LYS A 46 8.85 -1.90 -8.29
CA LYS A 46 8.95 -0.79 -7.33
C LYS A 46 7.59 -0.16 -7.05
N GLN A 47 6.76 -0.01 -8.09
CA GLN A 47 5.40 0.52 -7.97
C GLN A 47 4.47 -0.48 -7.26
N ALA A 48 4.56 -1.78 -7.55
CA ALA A 48 3.79 -2.81 -6.83
C ALA A 48 4.08 -2.78 -5.32
N VAL A 49 5.37 -2.69 -4.95
CA VAL A 49 5.78 -2.52 -3.54
C VAL A 49 5.19 -1.24 -2.94
N ALA A 50 5.24 -0.11 -3.66
CA ALA A 50 4.69 1.14 -3.17
C ALA A 50 3.17 1.10 -2.95
N ILE A 51 2.43 0.43 -3.85
CA ILE A 51 0.99 0.22 -3.71
C ILE A 51 0.70 -0.68 -2.50
N GLY A 52 1.42 -1.79 -2.36
CA GLY A 52 1.27 -2.74 -1.25
C GLY A 52 1.51 -2.07 0.11
N LEU A 53 2.60 -1.31 0.23
CA LEU A 53 2.89 -0.53 1.45
C LEU A 53 1.83 0.54 1.71
N SER A 54 1.25 1.14 0.68
CA SER A 54 0.17 2.12 0.84
C SER A 54 -1.13 1.46 1.32
N LYS A 55 -1.46 0.26 0.84
CA LYS A 55 -2.60 -0.54 1.31
C LYS A 55 -2.39 -0.99 2.77
N ALA A 56 -1.18 -1.41 3.12
CA ALA A 56 -0.80 -1.77 4.49
C ALA A 56 -1.00 -0.60 5.48
N ARG A 57 -0.61 0.63 5.11
CA ARG A 57 -0.86 1.80 5.96
C ARG A 57 -2.36 2.10 6.11
N LYS A 58 -3.13 1.97 5.03
CA LYS A 58 -4.59 2.13 5.07
C LYS A 58 -5.27 1.08 5.94
N SER A 59 -4.69 -0.11 6.10
CA SER A 59 -5.21 -1.15 7.01
C SER A 59 -4.71 -1.01 8.46
N GLY A 60 -4.04 0.10 8.79
CA GLY A 60 -3.62 0.42 10.16
C GLY A 60 -2.27 -0.16 10.56
N ILE A 61 -1.49 -0.71 9.63
CA ILE A 61 -0.13 -1.20 9.90
C ILE A 61 0.82 0.00 9.96
N LYS A 62 1.55 0.14 11.08
CA LYS A 62 2.51 1.22 11.33
C LYS A 62 3.82 1.01 10.56
N VAL A 63 3.74 1.03 9.23
CA VAL A 63 4.93 0.94 8.37
C VAL A 63 5.55 2.32 8.21
N PRO A 64 6.87 2.48 8.43
CA PRO A 64 7.54 3.76 8.24
C PRO A 64 7.27 4.34 6.84
N GLN A 65 7.11 5.65 6.77
CA GLN A 65 7.08 6.33 5.48
C GLN A 65 8.47 6.32 4.87
N ARG A 66 8.52 6.33 3.53
CA ARG A 66 9.79 6.49 2.83
C ARG A 66 10.35 7.85 3.23
N ALA A 67 11.66 7.95 3.45
CA ALA A 67 12.33 9.25 3.59
C ALA A 67 11.88 10.13 2.43
N SER A 68 11.27 11.27 2.75
CA SER A 68 10.72 12.17 1.76
C SER A 68 11.87 12.81 0.99
N ASN A 69 12.15 12.34 -0.23
CA ASN A 69 12.67 13.27 -1.22
C ASN A 69 11.51 14.23 -1.52
N SER A 70 11.60 15.43 -0.98
CA SER A 70 10.69 16.57 -1.13
C SER A 70 10.19 16.75 -2.57
N ARG A 71 9.17 15.99 -3.01
CA ARG A 71 8.41 16.26 -4.22
C ARG A 71 6.95 15.89 -4.03
N SER A 72 6.16 16.96 -3.90
CA SER A 72 4.72 17.07 -4.13
C SER A 72 3.78 16.82 -2.96
N THR A 73 3.74 17.81 -2.08
CA THR A 73 2.55 18.27 -1.34
C THR A 73 1.50 18.96 -2.22
N ARG A 74 1.47 18.76 -3.56
CA ARG A 74 0.70 19.63 -4.49
C ARG A 74 -0.53 19.00 -5.16
N SER A 75 -1.01 17.81 -4.78
CA SER A 75 -2.18 17.21 -5.47
C SER A 75 -3.32 16.74 -4.56
N ARG A 76 -3.69 17.56 -3.56
CA ARG A 76 -4.96 17.36 -2.82
C ARG A 76 -5.78 18.63 -2.56
N ARG A 77 -5.32 19.82 -2.97
CA ARG A 77 -6.07 21.08 -2.77
C ARG A 77 -6.89 21.55 -3.97
N LYS A 78 -6.75 20.95 -5.16
CA LYS A 78 -7.38 21.45 -6.40
C LYS A 78 -8.76 20.86 -6.75
N SER A 79 -9.36 20.01 -5.92
CA SER A 79 -10.67 19.40 -6.20
C SER A 79 -11.83 19.95 -5.36
N ARG A 80 -11.64 21.06 -4.61
CA ARG A 80 -12.70 21.69 -3.80
C ARG A 80 -13.06 23.11 -4.23
N SER A 81 -12.47 23.64 -5.31
CA SER A 81 -12.67 25.04 -5.73
C SER A 81 -13.30 25.21 -7.11
N SER A 82 -13.96 24.19 -7.68
CA SER A 82 -14.64 24.28 -8.98
C SER A 82 -16.14 23.97 -8.90
N ALA A 83 -16.74 24.10 -7.72
CA ALA A 83 -18.18 23.92 -7.52
C ALA A 83 -18.74 25.05 -6.66
N LYS A 84 -18.73 26.27 -7.21
CA LYS A 84 -19.63 27.37 -6.81
C LYS A 84 -19.67 28.41 -7.93
N THR A 85 -20.52 28.15 -8.92
CA THR A 85 -21.32 29.18 -9.61
C THR A 85 -22.57 29.39 -8.79
#